data_AF-A0A7L5G3N4-F1
#
_entry.id   AF-A0A7L5G3N4-F1
#
_cell.length_a   1.000
_cell.length_b   1.000
_cell.length_c   1.000
_cell.angle_alpha   90.00
_cell.angle_beta   90.00
_cell.angle_gamma   90.00
#
_symmetry.space_group_name_H-M   'P 1'
#
loop_
_entity.id
_entity.type
_entity.pdbx_description
1 polymer ?
#
loop_
_entity_poly.entity_id
_entity_poly.type
_entity_poly.pdbx_seq_one_letter_code
_entity_poly.pdbx_strand_id
1 'polypeptide(L)'
;MSSKLNQQLAEVTSFIKKGDQLNLKVSDKGTYWHLDHSLQVLNGISETLTNSNPEDYQPKFSLPKFIIMNTGFIPRGKGRAPKQTIPEGGISEEKLLSDLDKIKNATKDLNNLAENKNFKHPLFGYLNRMDTIKFMAIHTQHHLKIMRDIVK
;
A
#
# COMPACT_ATOMS: atom_id res chain seq x y z
N MET A 1 -0.07 -2.26 -15.15
CA MET A 1 -0.71 -1.93 -13.86
C MET A 1 -2.24 -1.95 -13.97
N SER A 2 -2.98 -2.32 -12.91
CA SER A 2 -4.45 -2.19 -12.92
C SER A 2 -4.87 -0.71 -13.02
N SER A 3 -5.95 -0.41 -13.73
CA SER A 3 -6.45 0.97 -13.90
C SER A 3 -6.69 1.69 -12.57
N LYS A 4 -7.08 0.92 -11.53
CA LYS A 4 -7.38 1.43 -10.19
C LYS A 4 -6.14 1.95 -9.45
N LEU A 5 -5.04 1.20 -9.43
CA LEU A 5 -3.84 1.63 -8.71
C LEU A 5 -3.25 2.90 -9.35
N ASN A 6 -3.28 3.01 -10.68
CA ASN A 6 -2.88 4.23 -11.38
C ASN A 6 -3.69 5.47 -10.95
N GLN A 7 -5.02 5.33 -10.84
CA GLN A 7 -5.88 6.42 -10.37
C GLN A 7 -5.57 6.81 -8.92
N GLN A 8 -5.28 5.83 -8.06
CA GLN A 8 -4.91 6.06 -6.67
C GLN A 8 -3.57 6.80 -6.55
N LEU A 9 -2.57 6.43 -7.36
CA LEU A 9 -1.27 7.13 -7.39
C LEU A 9 -1.38 8.58 -7.91
N ALA A 10 -2.34 8.85 -8.81
CA ALA A 10 -2.65 10.21 -9.21
C ALA A 10 -3.23 11.03 -8.04
N GLU A 11 -4.15 10.44 -7.26
CA GLU A 11 -4.71 11.09 -6.08
C GLU A 11 -3.66 11.30 -4.96
N VAL A 12 -2.75 10.34 -4.76
CA VAL A 12 -1.59 10.49 -3.86
C VAL A 12 -0.80 11.75 -4.21
N THR A 13 -0.55 12.00 -5.50
CA THR A 13 0.12 13.23 -5.96
C THR A 13 -0.63 14.49 -5.49
N SER A 14 -1.96 14.50 -5.57
CA SER A 14 -2.76 15.64 -5.13
C SER A 14 -2.70 15.88 -3.62
N PHE A 15 -2.62 14.82 -2.81
CA PHE A 15 -2.47 14.94 -1.36
C PHE A 15 -1.09 15.41 -0.96
N ILE A 16 -0.03 14.97 -1.65
CA ILE A 16 1.33 15.46 -1.43
C ILE A 16 1.38 16.99 -1.60
N LYS A 17 0.78 17.52 -2.68
CA LYS A 17 0.74 18.97 -2.95
C LYS A 17 -0.12 19.79 -1.99
N LYS A 18 -0.97 19.15 -1.19
CA LYS A 18 -1.82 19.83 -0.18
C LYS A 18 -1.11 20.04 1.16
N GLY A 19 0.12 19.54 1.33
CA GLY A 19 0.84 19.64 2.58
C GLY A 19 0.39 18.61 3.64
N ASP A 20 1.13 18.59 4.75
CA ASP A 20 0.77 17.76 5.90
C ASP A 20 -0.41 18.40 6.64
N GLN A 21 -1.47 17.61 6.84
CA GLN A 21 -2.68 18.03 7.54
C GLN A 21 -3.02 17.01 8.61
N LEU A 22 -3.55 17.48 9.72
CA LEU A 22 -3.87 16.65 10.88
C LEU A 22 -5.28 16.96 11.39
N ASN A 23 -6.06 15.90 11.59
CA ASN A 23 -7.35 15.96 12.28
C ASN A 23 -7.43 14.82 13.30
N LEU A 24 -7.20 15.15 14.58
CA LEU A 24 -7.13 14.18 15.68
C LEU A 24 -8.46 13.45 15.94
N LYS A 25 -9.59 13.94 15.42
CA LYS A 25 -10.88 13.23 15.47
C LYS A 25 -10.93 12.05 14.47
N VAL A 26 -10.06 12.04 13.47
CA VAL A 26 -10.02 11.05 12.38
C VAL A 26 -8.84 10.09 12.53
N SER A 27 -7.66 10.63 12.83
CA SER A 27 -6.41 9.88 12.93
C SER A 27 -5.45 10.57 13.90
N ASP A 28 -4.66 9.78 14.63
CA ASP A 28 -3.54 10.29 15.43
C ASP A 28 -2.30 10.63 14.56
N LYS A 29 -2.39 10.41 13.24
CA LYS A 29 -1.33 10.65 12.25
C LYS A 29 -1.79 11.66 11.19
N GLY A 30 -0.83 12.46 10.70
CA GLY A 30 -1.05 13.43 9.61
C GLY A 30 -1.14 12.77 8.23
N THR A 31 -1.55 13.55 7.23
CA THR A 31 -1.62 13.09 5.83
C THR A 31 -0.26 12.65 5.30
N TYR A 32 0.83 13.34 5.64
CA TYR A 32 2.17 12.95 5.21
C TYR A 32 2.60 11.60 5.77
N TRP A 33 2.24 11.31 7.02
CA TRP A 33 2.49 9.98 7.61
C TRP A 33 1.76 8.88 6.86
N HIS A 34 0.49 9.11 6.49
CA HIS A 34 -0.29 8.13 5.72
C HIS A 34 0.24 7.94 4.30
N LEU A 35 0.70 9.02 3.65
CA LEU A 35 1.34 8.96 2.33
C LEU A 35 2.63 8.15 2.41
N ASP A 36 3.52 8.49 3.33
CA ASP A 36 4.82 7.87 3.49
C ASP A 36 4.67 6.38 3.81
N HIS A 37 3.83 6.02 4.79
CA HIS A 37 3.52 4.63 5.11
C HIS A 37 2.97 3.87 3.88
N SER A 38 2.03 4.48 3.15
CA SER A 38 1.46 3.85 1.96
C SER A 38 2.52 3.60 0.89
N LEU A 39 3.41 4.56 0.63
CA LEU A 39 4.46 4.41 -0.37
C LEU A 39 5.50 3.37 0.06
N GLN A 40 5.93 3.37 1.32
CA GLN A 40 6.87 2.37 1.84
C GLN A 40 6.33 0.94 1.71
N VAL A 41 5.05 0.72 2.05
CA VAL A 41 4.40 -0.60 1.89
C VAL A 41 4.36 -1.03 0.42
N LEU A 42 3.97 -0.13 -0.49
CA LEU A 42 3.96 -0.43 -1.92
C LEU A 42 5.37 -0.76 -2.46
N ASN A 43 6.41 -0.08 -1.96
CA ASN A 43 7.78 -0.31 -2.39
C ASN A 43 8.24 -1.70 -1.96
N GLY A 44 8.13 -2.01 -0.67
CA GLY A 44 8.58 -3.29 -0.13
C GLY A 44 7.81 -4.47 -0.72
N ILE A 45 6.51 -4.31 -0.98
CA ILE A 45 5.72 -5.32 -1.68
C ILE A 45 6.20 -5.51 -3.12
N SER A 46 6.43 -4.42 -3.86
CA SER A 46 6.87 -4.49 -5.27
C SER A 46 8.22 -5.18 -5.39
N GLU A 47 9.17 -4.84 -4.50
CA GLU A 47 10.49 -5.45 -4.44
C GLU A 47 10.40 -6.94 -4.09
N THR A 48 9.67 -7.29 -3.03
CA THR A 48 9.50 -8.69 -2.61
C THR A 48 8.84 -9.51 -3.72
N LEU A 49 7.78 -8.99 -4.32
CA LEU A 49 7.06 -9.68 -5.38
C LEU A 49 7.94 -9.92 -6.60
N THR A 50 8.71 -8.91 -7.03
CA THR A 50 9.62 -9.00 -8.18
C THR A 50 10.72 -10.05 -7.94
N ASN A 51 11.29 -10.08 -6.73
CA ASN A 51 12.42 -10.92 -6.39
C ASN A 51 12.04 -12.34 -5.92
N SER A 52 10.77 -12.61 -5.60
CA SER A 52 10.31 -13.94 -5.15
C SER A 52 10.54 -15.05 -6.19
N ASN A 53 10.73 -16.30 -5.74
CA ASN A 53 10.69 -17.45 -6.65
C ASN A 53 9.23 -17.94 -6.81
N PRO A 54 8.68 -18.06 -8.02
CA PRO A 54 7.34 -18.62 -8.24
C PRO A 54 7.12 -20.01 -7.65
N GLU A 55 8.16 -20.82 -7.52
CA GLU A 55 8.09 -22.18 -6.96
C GLU A 55 7.86 -22.19 -5.44
N ASP A 56 8.19 -21.10 -4.75
CA ASP A 56 7.98 -20.95 -3.30
C ASP A 56 6.51 -20.66 -2.94
N TYR A 57 5.64 -20.48 -3.94
CA TYR A 57 4.25 -20.13 -3.71
C TYR A 57 3.48 -21.30 -3.09
N GLN A 58 3.07 -21.14 -1.83
CA GLN A 58 2.33 -22.14 -1.07
C GLN A 58 0.98 -21.57 -0.61
N PRO A 59 -0.08 -21.65 -1.44
CA PRO A 59 -1.38 -21.08 -1.11
C PRO A 59 -1.99 -21.76 0.12
N LYS A 60 -2.51 -20.95 1.04
CA LYS A 60 -3.25 -21.42 2.22
C LYS A 60 -4.47 -20.56 2.43
N PHE A 61 -5.58 -21.18 2.83
CA PHE A 61 -6.78 -20.43 3.21
C PHE A 61 -6.48 -19.53 4.42
N SER A 62 -6.95 -18.28 4.35
CA SER A 62 -6.90 -17.31 5.43
C SER A 62 -8.24 -16.57 5.47
N LEU A 63 -8.95 -16.70 6.59
CA LEU A 63 -10.23 -16.01 6.80
C LEU A 63 -10.07 -14.47 6.74
N PRO A 64 -9.03 -13.86 7.38
CA PRO A 64 -8.76 -12.43 7.21
C PRO A 64 -8.52 -12.02 5.75
N LYS A 65 -7.75 -12.81 5.00
CA LYS A 65 -7.53 -12.58 3.56
C LYS A 65 -8.87 -12.58 2.81
N PHE A 66 -9.69 -13.60 3.03
CA PHE A 66 -10.97 -13.75 2.36
C PHE A 66 -11.88 -12.53 2.61
N ILE A 67 -12.03 -12.10 3.86
CA ILE A 67 -12.88 -10.96 4.21
C ILE A 67 -12.34 -9.67 3.59
N ILE A 68 -11.04 -9.36 3.76
CA ILE A 68 -10.46 -8.09 3.30
C ILE A 68 -10.42 -8.02 1.77
N MET A 69 -10.04 -9.11 1.10
CA MET A 69 -9.96 -9.14 -0.37
C MET A 69 -11.34 -9.04 -1.04
N ASN A 70 -12.41 -9.53 -0.40
CA ASN A 70 -13.77 -9.43 -0.96
C ASN A 70 -14.43 -8.09 -0.63
N THR A 71 -14.25 -7.56 0.58
CA THR A 71 -14.88 -6.30 1.01
C THR A 71 -14.09 -5.06 0.63
N GLY A 72 -12.77 -5.19 0.44
CA GLY A 72 -11.86 -4.05 0.31
C GLY A 72 -11.79 -3.16 1.56
N PHE A 73 -12.24 -3.65 2.71
CA PHE A 73 -12.31 -2.90 3.96
C PHE A 73 -11.20 -3.34 4.92
N ILE A 74 -10.43 -2.36 5.40
CA ILE A 74 -9.43 -2.53 6.46
C ILE A 74 -9.89 -1.68 7.65
N PRO A 75 -10.13 -2.27 8.84
CA PRO A 75 -10.52 -1.51 10.04
C PRO A 75 -9.40 -0.56 10.49
N ARG A 76 -9.74 0.71 10.76
CA ARG A 76 -8.80 1.71 11.31
C ARG A 76 -8.35 1.32 12.71
N GLY A 77 -7.08 1.57 13.03
CA GLY A 77 -6.51 1.35 14.38
C GLY A 77 -6.38 -0.11 14.83
N LYS A 78 -6.73 -1.09 13.98
CA LYS A 78 -6.63 -2.53 14.32
C LYS A 78 -5.41 -3.22 13.71
N GLY A 79 -4.86 -2.67 12.62
CA GLY A 79 -3.62 -3.16 12.02
C GLY A 79 -2.39 -2.55 12.69
N ARG A 80 -1.36 -3.35 12.93
CA ARG A 80 -0.02 -2.85 13.27
C ARG A 80 0.81 -2.75 12.00
N ALA A 81 1.33 -1.56 11.71
CA ALA A 81 2.28 -1.37 10.63
C ALA A 81 3.57 -2.17 10.93
N PRO A 82 4.15 -2.88 9.94
CA PRO A 82 5.50 -3.43 10.06
C PRO A 82 6.49 -2.34 10.47
N LYS A 83 7.46 -2.66 11.35
CA LYS A 83 8.43 -1.67 11.85
C LYS A 83 9.14 -0.92 10.72
N GLN A 84 9.47 -1.65 9.65
CA GLN A 84 10.17 -1.15 8.47
C GLN A 84 9.35 -0.18 7.62
N THR A 85 8.03 -0.08 7.84
CA THR A 85 7.15 0.83 7.11
C THR A 85 6.51 1.88 8.02
N ILE A 86 7.06 2.05 9.22
CA ILE A 86 6.71 3.18 10.09
C ILE A 86 7.58 4.37 9.64
N PRO A 87 6.98 5.48 9.19
CA PRO A 87 7.72 6.70 8.90
C PRO A 87 8.57 7.15 10.10
N GLU A 88 9.87 7.34 9.87
CA GLU A 88 10.83 7.87 10.85
C GLU A 88 11.36 9.23 10.37
N GLY A 89 11.54 10.18 11.30
CA GLY A 89 12.06 11.52 10.99
C GLY A 89 11.02 12.47 10.35
N GLY A 90 11.51 13.61 9.86
CA GLY A 90 10.67 14.59 9.16
C GLY A 90 10.29 14.12 7.76
N ILE A 91 8.99 14.06 7.46
CA ILE A 91 8.49 13.73 6.12
C ILE A 91 8.37 15.02 5.33
N SER A 92 9.07 15.12 4.20
CA SER A 92 9.02 16.28 3.30
C SER A 92 8.26 15.99 2.01
N GLU A 93 7.80 17.04 1.34
CA GLU A 93 7.13 16.91 0.04
C GLU A 93 8.05 16.26 -1.00
N GLU A 94 9.32 16.67 -1.02
CA GLU A 94 10.34 16.18 -1.97
C GLU A 94 10.58 14.68 -1.79
N LYS A 95 10.65 14.22 -0.53
CA LYS A 95 10.78 12.79 -0.22
C LYS A 95 9.58 12.02 -0.76
N LEU A 96 8.36 12.49 -0.49
CA LEU A 96 7.13 11.81 -0.93
C LEU A 96 7.02 11.77 -2.46
N LEU A 97 7.39 12.84 -3.16
CA LEU A 97 7.42 12.88 -4.63
C LEU A 97 8.47 11.92 -5.20
N SER A 98 9.66 11.86 -4.59
CA SER A 98 10.71 10.92 -4.98
C SER A 98 10.26 9.47 -4.80
N ASP A 99 9.68 9.15 -3.64
CA ASP A 99 9.19 7.80 -3.36
C ASP A 99 8.02 7.42 -4.28
N LEU A 100 7.13 8.36 -4.58
CA LEU A 100 6.05 8.14 -5.54
C LEU A 100 6.57 7.79 -6.95
N ASP A 101 7.64 8.45 -7.42
CA ASP A 101 8.23 8.13 -8.73
C ASP A 101 8.82 6.71 -8.76
N LYS A 102 9.54 6.32 -7.70
CA LYS A 102 10.04 4.95 -7.53
C LYS A 102 8.89 3.93 -7.58
N ILE A 103 7.79 4.20 -6.88
CA ILE A 103 6.61 3.33 -6.89
C ILE A 103 6.00 3.24 -8.27
N LYS A 104 5.80 4.36 -8.97
CA LYS A 104 5.25 4.37 -10.33
C LYS A 104 6.10 3.51 -11.26
N ASN A 105 7.43 3.55 -11.13
CA ASN A 105 8.32 2.71 -11.92
C ASN A 105 8.25 1.23 -11.50
N ALA A 106 8.36 0.92 -10.21
CA ALA A 106 8.32 -0.45 -9.69
C ALA A 106 7.00 -1.18 -9.99
N THR A 107 5.89 -0.44 -10.11
CA THR A 107 4.55 -1.01 -10.29
C THR A 107 4.14 -1.20 -11.75
N LYS A 108 4.87 -0.61 -12.73
CA LYS A 108 4.51 -0.65 -14.17
C LYS A 108 4.33 -2.08 -14.68
N ASP A 109 5.32 -2.93 -14.37
CA ASP A 109 5.47 -4.26 -14.96
C ASP A 109 5.05 -5.40 -14.03
N LEU A 110 4.45 -5.10 -12.86
CA LEU A 110 4.00 -6.15 -11.94
C LEU A 110 2.98 -7.11 -12.57
N ASN A 111 2.19 -6.63 -13.55
CA ASN A 111 1.26 -7.47 -14.30
C ASN A 111 1.95 -8.47 -15.25
N ASN A 112 3.22 -8.23 -15.59
CA ASN A 112 3.99 -9.05 -16.54
C ASN A 112 4.80 -10.14 -15.84
N LEU A 113 4.94 -10.05 -14.51
CA LEU A 113 5.58 -11.07 -13.68
C LEU A 113 4.89 -12.43 -13.81
N ALA A 114 5.59 -13.53 -13.55
CA ALA A 114 4.95 -14.84 -13.52
C ALA A 114 3.81 -14.91 -12.48
N GLU A 115 2.77 -15.68 -12.76
CA GLU A 115 1.53 -15.71 -11.95
C GLU A 115 1.80 -16.01 -10.46
N ASN A 116 2.68 -16.97 -10.19
CA ASN A 116 3.01 -17.43 -8.84
C ASN A 116 4.16 -16.66 -8.19
N LYS A 117 4.67 -15.58 -8.80
CA LYS A 117 5.46 -14.59 -8.04
C LYS A 117 4.63 -14.18 -6.83
N ASN A 118 5.25 -14.16 -5.67
CA ASN A 118 4.52 -14.16 -4.42
C ASN A 118 5.06 -13.18 -3.38
N PHE A 119 4.16 -12.81 -2.47
CA PHE A 119 4.44 -12.05 -1.28
C PHE A 119 3.82 -12.77 -0.08
N LYS A 120 4.64 -13.06 0.94
CA LYS A 120 4.18 -13.71 2.17
C LYS A 120 3.73 -12.66 3.17
N HIS A 121 2.42 -12.39 3.20
CA HIS A 121 1.84 -11.45 4.14
C HIS A 121 1.70 -12.10 5.54
N PRO A 122 2.06 -11.40 6.64
CA PRO A 122 2.05 -11.98 8.00
C PRO A 122 0.70 -12.57 8.43
N LEU A 123 -0.42 -11.98 7.98
CA LEU A 123 -1.78 -12.44 8.32
C LEU A 123 -2.46 -13.26 7.23
N PHE A 124 -2.06 -13.06 5.97
CA PHE A 124 -2.77 -13.68 4.83
C PHE A 124 -2.08 -14.95 4.34
N GLY A 125 -0.83 -15.18 4.74
CA GLY A 125 0.02 -16.18 4.12
C GLY A 125 0.47 -15.70 2.73
N TYR A 126 0.68 -16.65 1.82
CA TYR A 126 1.12 -16.36 0.47
C TYR A 126 0.00 -15.70 -0.35
N LEU A 127 0.36 -14.58 -0.98
CA LEU A 127 -0.40 -13.91 -2.03
C LEU A 127 0.36 -14.14 -3.34
N ASN A 128 -0.32 -14.59 -4.38
CA ASN A 128 0.26 -14.63 -5.72
C ASN A 128 0.31 -13.20 -6.31
N ARG A 129 0.78 -13.06 -7.55
CA ARG A 129 0.92 -11.77 -8.24
C ARG A 129 -0.39 -10.97 -8.23
N MET A 130 -1.49 -11.62 -8.61
CA MET A 130 -2.80 -10.96 -8.72
C MET A 130 -3.34 -10.53 -7.36
N ASP A 131 -3.29 -11.42 -6.37
CA ASP A 131 -3.72 -11.10 -5.00
C ASP A 131 -2.86 -9.98 -4.41
N THR A 132 -1.56 -9.99 -4.67
CA THR A 132 -0.65 -8.96 -4.17
C THR A 132 -1.00 -7.59 -4.75
N ILE A 133 -1.20 -7.48 -6.06
CA ILE A 133 -1.61 -6.22 -6.72
C ILE A 133 -2.99 -5.77 -6.22
N LYS A 134 -3.92 -6.70 -5.99
CA LYS A 134 -5.23 -6.40 -5.42
C LYS A 134 -5.11 -5.84 -3.99
N PHE A 135 -4.26 -6.45 -3.16
CA PHE A 135 -4.01 -5.98 -1.80
C PHE A 135 -3.38 -4.58 -1.79
N MET A 136 -2.41 -4.31 -2.67
CA MET A 136 -1.82 -2.98 -2.83
C MET A 136 -2.92 -1.93 -3.08
N ALA A 137 -3.84 -2.18 -4.01
CA ALA A 137 -4.94 -1.26 -4.30
C ALA A 137 -5.93 -1.09 -3.13
N ILE A 138 -6.18 -2.14 -2.34
CA ILE A 138 -7.04 -2.07 -1.15
C ILE A 138 -6.36 -1.24 -0.04
N HIS A 139 -5.08 -1.49 0.21
CA HIS A 139 -4.28 -0.79 1.21
C HIS A 139 -4.16 0.71 0.87
N THR A 140 -3.81 1.05 -0.37
CA THR A 140 -3.76 2.46 -0.81
C THR A 140 -5.12 3.13 -0.69
N GLN A 141 -6.22 2.45 -1.05
CA GLN A 141 -7.56 3.01 -0.89
C GLN A 141 -7.91 3.30 0.57
N HIS A 142 -7.48 2.43 1.49
CA HIS A 142 -7.70 2.61 2.91
C HIS A 142 -7.05 3.90 3.41
N HIS A 143 -5.79 4.16 3.04
CA HIS A 143 -5.09 5.40 3.40
C HIS A 143 -5.68 6.64 2.73
N LEU A 144 -6.04 6.57 1.45
CA LEU A 144 -6.73 7.65 0.75
C LEU A 144 -8.05 8.03 1.45
N LYS A 145 -8.84 7.04 1.92
CA LYS A 145 -10.07 7.32 2.68
C LYS A 145 -9.80 8.06 3.99
N ILE A 146 -8.75 7.68 4.71
CA ILE A 146 -8.37 8.38 5.95
C ILE A 146 -7.98 9.81 5.64
N MET A 147 -7.12 10.04 4.64
CA MET A 147 -6.70 11.39 4.28
C MET A 147 -7.84 12.26 3.77
N ARG A 148 -8.77 11.71 2.96
CA ARG A 148 -9.99 12.40 2.57
C ARG A 148 -10.82 12.84 3.78
N ASP A 149 -10.87 12.03 4.83
CA ASP A 149 -11.59 12.40 6.06
C ASP A 149 -10.82 13.41 6.91
N ILE A 150 -9.48 13.43 6.84
CA ILE A 150 -8.65 14.45 7.52
C ILE A 150 -8.86 15.83 6.91
N VAL A 151 -8.93 15.92 5.56
CA VAL A 151 -9.03 17.20 4.82
C VAL A 151 -10.47 17.72 4.65
N LYS A 152 -11.47 17.03 5.22
CA LYS A 152 -12.87 17.49 5.26
C LYS A 152 -13.07 18.45 6.42
#